data_AF-A0A1W0E738-F1
#
_entry.id   AF-A0A1W0E738-F1
#
_cell.length_a   1.000
_cell.length_b   1.000
_cell.length_c   1.000
_cell.angle_alpha   90.00
_cell.angle_beta   90.00
_cell.angle_gamma   90.00
#
_symmetry.space_group_name_H-M   'P 1'
#
loop_
_entity.id
_entity.type
_entity.pdbx_description
1 polymer ?
#
loop_
_entity_poly.entity_id
_entity_poly.type
_entity_poly.pdbx_seq_one_letter_code
_entity_poly.pdbx_strand_id
1 'polypeptide(L)'
;MPTTHELPQHICDQINEPSCGPLRLDTTTYLSKSGTIFGVQINAPYTFLLLIIGILQCLRMYQNTSSMHACIGKGEVKIILLLFVIFNFLTIPVINFQFFLLMKTELFYTVLSAFQMTAFATFFFAIFASGITIDRIHGIMRMSSHSFLAAATFCFSFIILGFCLIGLFIYNYYLFVIILSINTFNIIFYVLNQIKKLKRIKSDVWAYGILGILFTLYMMSILMTVVGADIIALVTEKNLDNFFFFTIFNTLMVIMYHKYWLSTCDFEIECLEFKFQ
;
A
#
# COMPACT_ATOMS: atom_id res chain seq x y z
N MET A 1 15.35 -19.22 28.73
CA MET A 1 15.96 -18.11 27.96
C MET A 1 14.80 -17.23 27.50
N PRO A 2 14.76 -15.95 27.88
CA PRO A 2 13.69 -15.06 27.44
C PRO A 2 13.82 -14.88 25.93
N THR A 3 12.77 -15.22 25.22
CA THR A 3 12.74 -15.28 23.77
C THR A 3 12.63 -13.87 23.19
N THR A 4 13.50 -13.54 22.24
CA THR A 4 13.61 -12.24 21.55
C THR A 4 12.45 -11.98 20.58
N HIS A 5 11.21 -12.24 20.99
CA HIS A 5 9.99 -12.06 20.19
C HIS A 5 9.32 -10.69 20.39
N GLU A 6 9.85 -9.83 21.26
CA GLU A 6 9.10 -8.70 21.82
C GLU A 6 8.44 -7.81 20.77
N LEU A 7 9.16 -7.38 19.72
CA LEU A 7 8.58 -6.44 18.74
C LEU A 7 7.64 -7.12 17.72
N PRO A 8 8.03 -8.19 17.00
CA PRO A 8 7.11 -8.85 16.05
C PRO A 8 5.87 -9.43 16.73
N GLN A 9 6.00 -9.99 17.93
CA GLN A 9 4.86 -10.50 18.71
C GLN A 9 3.95 -9.34 19.10
N HIS A 10 4.52 -8.25 19.62
CA HIS A 10 3.72 -7.08 20.02
C HIS A 10 2.89 -6.52 18.86
N ILE A 11 3.45 -6.49 17.64
CA ILE A 11 2.68 -6.03 16.46
C ILE A 11 1.51 -6.99 16.20
N CYS A 12 1.73 -8.31 16.19
CA CYS A 12 0.66 -9.28 15.99
C CYS A 12 -0.40 -9.25 17.11
N ASP A 13 -0.04 -8.83 18.32
CA ASP A 13 -0.96 -8.58 19.43
C ASP A 13 -1.82 -7.32 19.22
N GLN A 14 -1.35 -6.37 18.40
CA GLN A 14 -2.04 -5.10 18.13
C GLN A 14 -2.87 -5.14 16.84
N ILE A 15 -2.44 -5.89 15.83
CA ILE A 15 -3.11 -5.92 14.53
C ILE A 15 -3.12 -7.34 13.96
N ASN A 16 -4.25 -7.74 13.39
CA ASN A 16 -4.38 -9.04 12.72
C ASN A 16 -3.78 -8.99 11.30
N GLU A 17 -2.46 -8.92 11.22
CA GLU A 17 -1.75 -8.89 9.93
C GLU A 17 -1.76 -10.27 9.24
N PRO A 18 -1.86 -10.32 7.89
CA PRO A 18 -1.78 -11.55 7.09
C PRO A 18 -0.62 -12.48 7.42
N SER A 19 0.50 -11.91 7.88
CA SER A 19 1.74 -12.64 8.14
C SER A 19 1.82 -13.27 9.54
N CYS A 20 0.95 -12.88 10.48
CA CYS A 20 1.01 -13.39 11.86
C CYS A 20 0.69 -14.89 11.93
N GLY A 21 -0.32 -15.33 11.18
CA GLY A 21 -0.72 -16.74 11.11
C GLY A 21 0.39 -17.66 10.59
N PRO A 22 0.97 -17.42 9.40
CA PRO A 22 2.06 -18.25 8.87
C PRO A 22 3.32 -18.20 9.73
N LEU A 23 3.58 -17.11 10.45
CA LEU A 23 4.69 -17.00 11.40
C LEU A 23 4.44 -17.72 12.73
N ARG A 24 3.23 -18.27 12.94
CA ARG A 24 2.82 -18.93 14.20
C ARG A 24 2.99 -18.03 15.42
N LEU A 25 2.76 -16.72 15.22
CA LEU A 25 2.69 -15.75 16.30
C LEU A 25 1.25 -15.68 16.81
N ASP A 26 1.08 -15.46 18.10
CA ASP A 26 -0.26 -15.24 18.65
C ASP A 26 -0.85 -13.97 18.03
N THR A 27 -2.10 -14.06 17.58
CA THR A 27 -2.82 -12.93 16.99
C THR A 27 -3.63 -12.20 18.05
N THR A 28 -3.83 -10.91 17.83
CA THR A 28 -4.62 -10.05 18.72
C THR A 28 -5.96 -10.66 19.16
N THR A 29 -6.28 -10.50 20.45
CA THR A 29 -7.60 -10.84 21.00
C THR A 29 -8.67 -9.79 20.66
N TYR A 30 -8.28 -8.68 20.06
CA TYR A 30 -9.12 -7.52 19.76
C TYR A 30 -9.60 -7.51 18.30
N LEU A 31 -9.97 -8.68 17.79
CA LEU A 31 -10.55 -8.82 16.46
C LEU A 31 -11.94 -8.16 16.39
N SER A 32 -12.25 -7.61 15.22
CA SER A 32 -13.60 -7.18 14.87
C SER A 32 -14.58 -8.35 15.05
N LYS A 33 -15.83 -8.05 15.41
CA LYS A 33 -16.91 -9.05 15.39
C LYS A 33 -17.06 -9.65 14.01
N SER A 34 -17.07 -10.97 13.94
CA SER A 34 -17.40 -11.69 12.72
C SER A 34 -18.89 -11.56 12.41
N GLY A 35 -19.23 -11.38 11.14
CA GLY A 35 -20.61 -11.36 10.65
C GLY A 35 -20.81 -12.39 9.55
N THR A 36 -22.06 -12.72 9.25
CA THR A 36 -22.42 -13.56 8.09
C THR A 36 -23.02 -12.71 6.99
N ILE A 37 -22.45 -12.75 5.79
CA ILE A 37 -22.99 -12.08 4.60
C ILE A 37 -23.32 -13.15 3.57
N PHE A 38 -24.58 -13.23 3.12
CA PHE A 38 -25.07 -14.25 2.18
C PHE A 38 -24.71 -15.70 2.57
N GLY A 39 -24.73 -16.01 3.87
CA GLY A 39 -24.41 -17.34 4.39
C GLY A 39 -22.91 -17.67 4.51
N VAL A 40 -22.02 -16.74 4.15
CA VAL A 40 -20.57 -16.87 4.33
C VAL A 40 -20.13 -16.07 5.57
N GLN A 41 -19.36 -16.71 6.45
CA GLN A 41 -18.76 -16.04 7.60
C GLN A 41 -17.60 -15.13 7.17
N ILE A 42 -17.64 -13.88 7.60
CA ILE A 42 -16.65 -12.85 7.35
C ILE A 42 -16.11 -12.37 8.70
N ASN A 43 -14.79 -12.44 8.87
CA ASN A 43 -14.14 -12.10 10.14
C ASN A 43 -14.20 -10.59 10.46
N ALA A 44 -14.03 -9.72 9.46
CA ALA A 44 -13.98 -8.27 9.64
C ALA A 44 -14.85 -7.54 8.59
N PRO A 45 -16.18 -7.51 8.75
CA PRO A 45 -17.11 -7.04 7.71
C PRO A 45 -16.91 -5.57 7.30
N TYR A 46 -16.52 -4.70 8.24
CA TYR A 46 -16.24 -3.30 7.93
C TYR A 46 -14.95 -3.13 7.13
N THR A 47 -13.90 -3.88 7.47
CA THR A 47 -12.65 -3.91 6.71
C THR A 47 -12.89 -4.48 5.31
N PHE A 48 -13.68 -5.55 5.18
CA PHE A 48 -14.11 -6.09 3.89
C PHE A 48 -14.75 -5.02 3.00
N LEU A 49 -15.74 -4.30 3.53
CA LEU A 49 -16.43 -3.25 2.79
C LEU A 49 -15.49 -2.10 2.42
N LEU A 50 -14.58 -1.70 3.33
CA LEU A 50 -13.58 -0.68 3.07
C LEU A 50 -12.60 -1.09 1.96
N LEU A 51 -12.14 -2.34 1.93
CA LEU A 51 -11.28 -2.87 0.86
C LEU A 51 -11.98 -2.82 -0.50
N ILE A 52 -13.28 -3.16 -0.56
CA ILE A 52 -14.08 -3.02 -1.78
C ILE A 52 -14.17 -1.56 -2.22
N ILE A 53 -14.47 -0.64 -1.30
CA ILE A 53 -14.50 0.79 -1.60
C ILE A 53 -13.14 1.26 -2.11
N GLY A 54 -12.04 0.86 -1.48
CA GLY A 54 -10.69 1.20 -1.90
C GLY A 54 -10.36 0.71 -3.31
N ILE A 55 -10.76 -0.52 -3.66
CA ILE A 55 -10.63 -1.06 -5.02
C ILE A 55 -11.43 -0.22 -6.02
N LEU A 56 -12.73 0.01 -5.76
CA LEU A 56 -13.61 0.77 -6.66
C LEU A 56 -13.12 2.20 -6.87
N GLN A 57 -12.69 2.88 -5.80
CA GLN A 57 -12.11 4.21 -5.89
C GLN A 57 -10.82 4.23 -6.71
N CYS A 58 -9.94 3.26 -6.54
CA CYS A 58 -8.71 3.18 -7.33
C CYS A 58 -8.97 2.84 -8.80
N LEU A 59 -9.94 1.98 -9.11
CA LEU A 59 -10.38 1.74 -10.49
C LEU A 59 -10.94 3.02 -11.13
N ARG A 60 -11.72 3.81 -10.38
CA ARG A 60 -12.19 5.12 -10.85
C ARG A 60 -11.03 6.08 -11.12
N MET A 61 -10.05 6.18 -10.21
CA MET A 61 -8.85 7.00 -10.42
C MET A 61 -8.03 6.52 -11.63
N TYR A 62 -7.95 5.21 -11.84
CA TYR A 62 -7.28 4.60 -12.99
C TYR A 62 -7.96 4.95 -14.31
N GLN A 63 -9.30 4.88 -14.35
CA GLN A 63 -10.10 5.30 -15.51
C GLN A 63 -9.90 6.79 -15.80
N ASN A 64 -10.00 7.63 -14.77
CA ASN A 64 -9.78 9.08 -14.89
C ASN A 64 -8.37 9.41 -15.42
N THR A 65 -7.35 8.71 -14.93
CA THR A 65 -5.97 8.85 -15.40
C THR A 65 -5.81 8.38 -16.85
N SER A 66 -6.62 7.41 -17.29
CA SER A 66 -6.59 6.90 -18.66
C SER A 66 -7.28 7.84 -19.66
N SER A 67 -8.29 8.60 -19.23
CA SER A 67 -8.93 9.64 -20.06
C SER A 67 -8.07 10.90 -20.24
N MET A 68 -6.98 11.05 -19.49
CA MET A 68 -6.05 12.18 -19.63
C MET A 68 -5.04 11.91 -20.75
N HIS A 69 -5.22 12.58 -21.90
CA HIS A 69 -4.45 12.28 -23.10
C HIS A 69 -3.00 12.81 -23.08
N ALA A 70 -2.74 13.97 -22.46
CA ALA A 70 -1.46 14.69 -22.50
C ALA A 70 -0.64 14.67 -21.20
N CYS A 71 -1.10 14.00 -20.13
CA CYS A 71 -0.42 14.03 -18.84
C CYS A 71 0.86 13.17 -18.81
N ILE A 72 2.02 13.80 -18.55
CA ILE A 72 3.30 13.11 -18.34
C ILE A 72 3.21 12.25 -17.07
N GLY A 73 3.77 11.03 -17.13
CA GLY A 73 3.79 10.09 -16.01
C GLY A 73 2.49 9.31 -15.79
N LYS A 74 1.46 9.45 -16.66
CA LYS A 74 0.19 8.70 -16.55
C LYS A 74 0.37 7.19 -16.43
N GLY A 75 1.32 6.63 -17.19
CA GLY A 75 1.59 5.19 -17.17
C GLY A 75 2.10 4.70 -15.81
N GLU A 76 2.89 5.53 -15.13
CA GLU A 76 3.47 5.19 -13.82
C GLU A 76 2.41 5.19 -12.73
N VAL A 77 1.56 6.22 -12.72
CA VAL A 77 0.43 6.31 -11.78
C VAL A 77 -0.52 5.14 -11.99
N LYS A 78 -0.79 4.74 -13.23
CA LYS A 78 -1.61 3.56 -13.53
C LYS A 78 -1.02 2.27 -12.95
N ILE A 79 0.29 2.07 -13.04
CA ILE A 79 0.96 0.90 -12.43
C ILE A 79 0.77 0.91 -10.91
N ILE A 80 0.98 2.06 -10.26
CA ILE A 80 0.84 2.20 -8.80
C ILE A 80 -0.60 1.92 -8.35
N LEU A 81 -1.59 2.49 -9.04
CA LEU A 81 -3.00 2.24 -8.75
C LEU A 81 -3.37 0.76 -8.95
N LEU A 82 -2.83 0.10 -9.98
CA LEU A 82 -3.05 -1.33 -10.21
C LEU A 82 -2.42 -2.18 -9.10
N LEU A 83 -1.20 -1.86 -8.67
CA LEU A 83 -0.55 -2.56 -7.55
C LEU A 83 -1.35 -2.44 -6.25
N PHE A 84 -1.93 -1.26 -5.99
CA PHE A 84 -2.80 -1.07 -4.82
C PHE A 84 -4.11 -1.87 -4.93
N VAL A 85 -4.71 -1.96 -6.13
CA VAL A 85 -5.87 -2.83 -6.39
C VAL A 85 -5.52 -4.29 -6.13
N ILE A 86 -4.38 -4.77 -6.64
CA ILE A 86 -3.91 -6.14 -6.41
C ILE A 86 -3.68 -6.40 -4.92
N PHE A 87 -3.04 -5.47 -4.21
CA PHE A 87 -2.82 -5.56 -2.77
C PHE A 87 -4.14 -5.67 -1.99
N ASN A 88 -5.13 -4.80 -2.25
CA ASN A 88 -6.42 -4.88 -1.57
C ASN A 88 -7.19 -6.15 -1.93
N PHE A 89 -7.15 -6.56 -3.20
CA PHE A 89 -7.80 -7.78 -3.66
C PHE A 89 -7.22 -9.03 -2.98
N LEU A 90 -5.90 -9.09 -2.78
CA LEU A 90 -5.23 -10.18 -2.06
C LEU A 90 -5.48 -10.10 -0.54
N THR A 91 -5.63 -8.89 0.01
CA THR A 91 -5.93 -8.70 1.44
C THR A 91 -7.32 -9.22 1.81
N ILE A 92 -8.32 -9.10 0.92
CA ILE A 92 -9.69 -9.60 1.17
C ILE A 92 -9.69 -11.05 1.66
N PRO A 93 -9.18 -12.04 0.90
CA PRO A 93 -9.22 -13.43 1.32
C PRO A 93 -8.36 -13.73 2.54
N VAL A 94 -7.19 -13.10 2.66
CA VAL A 94 -6.26 -13.42 3.75
C VAL A 94 -6.76 -12.95 5.11
N ILE A 95 -7.49 -11.84 5.16
CA ILE A 95 -8.07 -11.30 6.41
C ILE A 95 -9.49 -11.81 6.67
N ASN A 96 -10.37 -11.75 5.65
CA ASN A 96 -11.79 -11.97 5.86
C ASN A 96 -12.20 -13.44 5.84
N PHE A 97 -11.42 -14.29 5.16
CA PHE A 97 -11.69 -15.71 4.99
C PHE A 97 -10.59 -16.61 5.59
N GLN A 98 -9.82 -16.08 6.56
CA GLN A 98 -8.70 -16.77 7.21
C GLN A 98 -9.07 -18.19 7.70
N PHE A 99 -10.21 -18.33 8.38
CA PHE A 99 -10.68 -19.63 8.89
C PHE A 99 -10.89 -20.65 7.76
N PHE A 100 -11.56 -20.23 6.69
CA PHE A 100 -11.82 -21.10 5.53
C PHE A 100 -10.53 -21.50 4.80
N LEU A 101 -9.56 -20.58 4.70
CA LEU A 101 -8.27 -20.82 4.07
C LEU A 101 -7.41 -21.81 4.86
N LEU A 102 -7.35 -21.63 6.18
CA LEU A 102 -6.61 -22.51 7.08
C LEU A 102 -7.18 -23.94 7.09
N MET A 103 -8.51 -24.09 7.01
CA MET A 103 -9.14 -25.41 6.91
C MET A 103 -8.78 -26.18 5.63
N LYS A 104 -8.41 -25.49 4.54
CA LYS A 104 -7.99 -26.17 3.31
C LYS A 104 -6.56 -26.68 3.42
N THR A 105 -5.59 -25.75 3.54
CA THR A 105 -4.17 -26.08 3.78
C THR A 105 -3.44 -24.86 4.34
N GLU A 106 -2.61 -25.06 5.36
CA GLU A 106 -1.71 -24.01 5.87
C GLU A 106 -0.79 -23.47 4.76
N LEU A 107 -0.32 -24.35 3.87
CA LEU A 107 0.54 -23.99 2.74
C LEU A 107 -0.10 -22.94 1.83
N PHE A 108 -1.38 -23.12 1.48
CA PHE A 108 -2.08 -22.18 0.60
C PHE A 108 -2.22 -20.80 1.25
N TYR A 109 -2.53 -20.76 2.55
CA TYR A 109 -2.60 -19.52 3.31
C TYR A 109 -1.25 -18.81 3.38
N THR A 110 -0.16 -19.54 3.62
CA THR A 110 1.21 -19.01 3.63
C THR A 110 1.61 -18.41 2.29
N VAL A 111 1.36 -19.13 1.19
CA VAL A 111 1.68 -18.65 -0.16
C VAL A 111 0.88 -17.39 -0.49
N LEU A 112 -0.43 -17.37 -0.19
CA LEU A 112 -1.27 -16.21 -0.44
C LEU A 112 -0.84 -14.99 0.37
N SER A 113 -0.45 -15.21 1.64
CA SER A 113 0.10 -14.16 2.50
C SER A 113 1.43 -13.62 1.95
N ALA A 114 2.30 -14.47 1.43
CA ALA A 114 3.54 -14.05 0.77
C ALA A 114 3.27 -13.15 -0.45
N PHE A 115 2.30 -13.52 -1.30
CA PHE A 115 1.89 -12.70 -2.45
C PHE A 115 1.30 -11.35 -2.00
N GLN A 116 0.49 -11.35 -0.94
CA GLN A 116 -0.10 -10.13 -0.39
C GLN A 116 0.99 -9.18 0.16
N MET A 117 1.95 -9.68 0.93
CA MET A 117 3.08 -8.89 1.44
C MET A 117 3.98 -8.37 0.31
N THR A 118 4.17 -9.20 -0.73
CA THR A 118 4.93 -8.83 -1.94
C THR A 118 4.24 -7.68 -2.67
N ALA A 119 2.92 -7.75 -2.86
CA ALA A 119 2.16 -6.68 -3.49
C ALA A 119 2.22 -5.39 -2.68
N PHE A 120 2.13 -5.50 -1.35
CA PHE A 120 2.27 -4.36 -0.43
C PHE A 120 3.63 -3.67 -0.56
N ALA A 121 4.73 -4.44 -0.48
CA ALA A 121 6.08 -3.90 -0.61
C ALA A 121 6.35 -3.31 -2.01
N THR A 122 5.89 -4.00 -3.05
CA THR A 122 6.06 -3.56 -4.44
C THR A 122 5.30 -2.26 -4.72
N PHE A 123 4.12 -2.08 -4.13
CA PHE A 123 3.34 -0.84 -4.23
C PHE A 123 4.13 0.37 -3.70
N PHE A 124 4.72 0.27 -2.51
CA PHE A 124 5.54 1.35 -1.95
C PHE A 124 6.84 1.58 -2.72
N PHE A 125 7.48 0.51 -3.20
CA PHE A 125 8.63 0.63 -4.08
C PHE A 125 8.28 1.35 -5.38
N ALA A 126 7.11 1.07 -5.98
CA ALA A 126 6.65 1.74 -7.19
C ALA A 126 6.43 3.24 -6.96
N ILE A 127 5.89 3.65 -5.80
CA ILE A 127 5.79 5.07 -5.41
C ILE A 127 7.18 5.71 -5.31
N PHE A 128 8.13 5.05 -4.64
CA PHE A 128 9.51 5.55 -4.57
C PHE A 128 10.14 5.71 -5.96
N ALA A 129 10.05 4.67 -6.78
CA ALA A 129 10.66 4.63 -8.10
C ALA A 129 10.01 5.66 -9.04
N SER A 130 8.69 5.88 -8.97
CA SER A 130 8.02 6.94 -9.75
C SER A 130 8.58 8.33 -9.43
N GLY A 131 8.97 8.56 -8.17
CA GLY A 131 9.62 9.79 -7.77
C GLY A 131 10.99 10.05 -8.40
N ILE A 132 11.62 9.03 -9.00
CA ILE A 132 12.91 9.13 -9.71
C ILE A 132 12.69 9.17 -11.23
N THR A 133 11.82 8.31 -11.75
CA THR A 133 11.64 8.08 -13.19
C THR A 133 11.01 9.26 -13.91
N ILE A 134 10.06 9.96 -13.27
CA ILE A 134 9.39 11.15 -13.82
C ILE A 134 10.39 12.27 -14.11
N ASP A 135 11.46 12.40 -13.30
CA ASP A 135 12.36 13.56 -13.37
C ASP A 135 13.67 13.30 -14.13
N ARG A 136 14.18 12.05 -14.15
CA ARG A 136 15.55 11.78 -14.63
C ARG A 136 15.62 11.03 -15.95
N ILE A 137 14.62 10.21 -16.29
CA ILE A 137 14.76 9.23 -17.38
C ILE A 137 14.18 9.76 -18.69
N HIS A 138 13.16 10.63 -18.64
CA HIS A 138 12.56 11.19 -19.85
C HIS A 138 13.55 12.03 -20.69
N GLY A 139 14.60 12.58 -20.06
CA GLY A 139 15.61 13.41 -20.72
C GLY A 139 16.92 12.70 -21.11
N ILE A 140 17.26 11.55 -20.52
CA ILE A 140 18.64 10.99 -20.63
C ILE A 140 18.70 9.70 -21.47
N MET A 141 17.74 8.77 -21.35
CA MET A 141 17.90 7.41 -21.91
C MET A 141 16.99 7.07 -23.10
N ARG A 142 16.17 7.99 -23.62
CA ARG A 142 15.19 7.75 -24.72
C ARG A 142 14.19 6.60 -24.51
N MET A 143 14.22 5.88 -23.37
CA MET A 143 13.19 4.91 -22.99
C MET A 143 11.97 5.61 -22.38
N SER A 144 10.77 5.09 -22.65
CA SER A 144 9.56 5.55 -21.97
C SER A 144 9.64 5.24 -20.48
N SER A 145 9.42 6.25 -19.63
CA SER A 145 9.59 6.17 -18.18
C SER A 145 8.72 5.06 -17.54
N HIS A 146 7.51 4.86 -18.09
CA HIS A 146 6.61 3.75 -17.76
C HIS A 146 7.26 2.37 -17.91
N SER A 147 7.96 2.10 -19.02
CA SER A 147 8.53 0.78 -19.27
C SER A 147 9.69 0.47 -18.34
N PHE A 148 10.47 1.50 -17.97
CA PHE A 148 11.50 1.36 -16.95
C PHE A 148 10.89 1.07 -15.57
N LEU A 149 9.86 1.83 -15.16
CA LEU A 149 9.19 1.59 -13.89
C LEU A 149 8.57 0.19 -13.83
N ALA A 150 7.93 -0.25 -14.93
CA ALA A 150 7.36 -1.59 -15.03
C ALA A 150 8.43 -2.67 -14.86
N ALA A 151 9.57 -2.55 -15.56
CA ALA A 151 10.68 -3.51 -15.43
C ALA A 151 11.27 -3.51 -14.02
N ALA A 152 11.53 -2.33 -13.43
CA ALA A 152 12.07 -2.22 -12.09
C ALA A 152 11.12 -2.80 -11.02
N THR A 153 9.83 -2.49 -11.10
CA THR A 153 8.81 -3.02 -10.18
C THR A 153 8.61 -4.52 -10.34
N PHE A 154 8.70 -5.06 -11.56
CA PHE A 154 8.68 -6.48 -11.83
C PHE A 154 9.91 -7.19 -11.23
N CYS A 155 11.13 -6.68 -11.47
CA CYS A 155 12.32 -7.27 -10.86
C CYS A 155 12.27 -7.22 -9.33
N PHE A 156 11.83 -6.10 -8.75
CA PHE A 156 11.66 -5.97 -7.31
C PHE A 156 10.62 -6.95 -6.76
N SER A 157 9.49 -7.13 -7.44
CA SER A 157 8.43 -8.04 -7.00
C SER A 157 8.88 -9.50 -6.98
N PHE A 158 9.70 -9.94 -7.94
CA PHE A 158 10.29 -11.28 -7.92
C PHE A 158 11.26 -11.49 -6.76
N ILE A 159 12.14 -10.52 -6.52
CA ILE A 159 13.12 -10.59 -5.42
C ILE A 159 12.38 -10.63 -4.07
N ILE A 160 11.42 -9.72 -3.87
CA ILE A 160 10.69 -9.64 -2.61
C ILE A 160 9.76 -10.83 -2.42
N LEU A 161 9.19 -11.41 -3.48
CA LEU A 161 8.40 -12.64 -3.40
C LEU A 161 9.25 -13.82 -2.91
N GLY A 162 10.45 -14.00 -3.48
CA GLY A 162 11.38 -15.02 -3.02
C GLY A 162 11.74 -14.82 -1.54
N PHE A 163 12.03 -13.59 -1.14
CA PHE A 163 12.32 -13.23 0.25
C PHE A 163 11.14 -13.50 1.20
N CYS A 164 9.91 -13.12 0.82
CA CYS A 164 8.70 -13.36 1.61
C CYS A 164 8.40 -14.86 1.74
N LEU A 165 8.50 -15.62 0.66
CA LEU A 165 8.26 -17.07 0.69
C LEU A 165 9.28 -17.75 1.62
N ILE A 166 10.58 -17.53 1.39
CA ILE A 166 11.63 -18.10 2.24
C ILE A 166 11.42 -17.69 3.70
N GLY A 167 11.18 -16.40 3.95
CA GLY A 167 10.98 -15.86 5.29
C GLY A 167 9.79 -16.48 6.04
N LEU A 168 8.65 -16.68 5.37
CA LEU A 168 7.49 -17.32 5.99
C LEU A 168 7.70 -18.83 6.18
N PHE A 169 8.38 -19.53 5.26
CA PHE A 169 8.66 -20.96 5.40
C PHE A 169 9.64 -21.29 6.53
N ILE A 170 10.59 -20.41 6.80
CA ILE A 170 11.53 -20.58 7.93
C ILE A 170 11.04 -19.94 9.23
N TYR A 171 9.79 -19.43 9.26
CA TYR A 171 9.21 -18.71 10.39
C TYR A 171 10.06 -17.52 10.88
N ASN A 172 10.63 -16.75 9.95
CA ASN A 172 11.44 -15.58 10.28
C ASN A 172 10.57 -14.40 10.74
N TYR A 173 10.44 -14.25 12.05
CA TYR A 173 9.67 -13.19 12.70
C TYR A 173 10.07 -11.76 12.29
N TYR A 174 11.34 -11.55 11.89
CA TYR A 174 11.82 -10.24 11.46
C TYR A 174 11.35 -9.85 10.05
N LEU A 175 10.80 -10.78 9.26
CA LEU A 175 10.34 -10.52 7.89
C LEU A 175 9.39 -9.32 7.85
N PHE A 176 8.42 -9.28 8.75
CA PHE A 176 7.43 -8.21 8.82
C PHE A 176 8.06 -6.85 9.11
N VAL A 177 8.93 -6.78 10.12
CA VAL A 177 9.65 -5.56 10.51
C VAL A 177 10.54 -5.05 9.37
N ILE A 178 11.20 -5.97 8.65
CA ILE A 178 12.02 -5.64 7.48
C ILE A 178 11.16 -5.03 6.37
N ILE A 179 10.00 -5.61 6.06
CA ILE A 179 9.09 -5.07 5.03
C ILE A 179 8.55 -3.69 5.43
N LEU A 180 8.11 -3.51 6.67
CA LEU A 180 7.69 -2.18 7.15
C LEU A 180 8.81 -1.15 7.05
N SER A 181 10.04 -1.54 7.39
CA SER A 181 11.22 -0.67 7.29
C SER A 181 11.54 -0.29 5.84
N ILE A 182 11.48 -1.25 4.92
CA ILE A 182 11.67 -1.01 3.47
C ILE A 182 10.59 -0.04 2.95
N ASN A 183 9.33 -0.24 3.33
CA ASN A 183 8.24 0.64 2.91
C ASN A 183 8.41 2.06 3.47
N THR A 184 8.85 2.16 4.73
CA THR A 184 9.08 3.45 5.40
C THR A 184 10.20 4.20 4.71
N PHE A 185 11.29 3.50 4.40
CA PHE A 185 12.39 4.03 3.61
C PHE A 185 11.91 4.53 2.25
N ASN A 186 11.14 3.73 1.51
CA ASN A 186 10.61 4.10 0.20
C ASN A 186 9.78 5.40 0.25
N ILE A 187 8.88 5.55 1.24
CA ILE A 187 8.08 6.77 1.39
C ILE A 187 8.91 7.98 1.79
N ILE A 188 9.84 7.84 2.73
CA ILE A 188 10.72 8.95 3.12
C ILE A 188 11.52 9.44 1.91
N PHE A 189 12.12 8.52 1.16
CA PHE A 189 12.90 8.88 -0.03
C PHE A 189 12.03 9.48 -1.14
N TYR A 190 10.81 8.97 -1.33
CA TYR A 190 9.83 9.58 -2.23
C TYR A 190 9.56 11.03 -1.84
N VAL A 191 9.19 11.29 -0.59
CA VAL A 191 8.89 12.64 -0.08
C VAL A 191 10.09 13.56 -0.23
N LEU A 192 11.30 13.12 0.15
CA LEU A 192 12.52 13.91 0.00
C LEU A 192 12.82 14.26 -1.46
N ASN A 193 12.63 13.32 -2.39
CA ASN A 193 12.82 13.55 -3.82
C ASN A 193 11.78 14.54 -4.36
N GLN A 194 10.51 14.37 -3.98
CA GLN A 194 9.44 15.28 -4.37
C GLN A 194 9.64 16.70 -3.82
N ILE A 195 10.06 16.87 -2.57
CA ILE A 195 10.39 18.20 -2.02
C ILE A 195 11.52 18.86 -2.83
N LYS A 196 12.56 18.11 -3.18
CA LYS A 196 13.66 18.62 -4.02
C LYS A 196 13.17 19.04 -5.41
N LYS A 197 12.27 18.26 -6.01
CA LYS A 197 11.62 18.58 -7.28
C LYS A 197 10.82 19.88 -7.18
N LEU A 198 9.88 19.97 -6.23
CA LEU A 198 9.03 21.14 -6.04
C LEU A 198 9.84 22.43 -5.82
N LYS A 199 10.96 22.34 -5.08
CA LYS A 199 11.88 23.47 -4.89
C LYS A 199 12.53 23.92 -6.20
N ARG A 200 12.91 22.97 -7.08
CA ARG A 200 13.52 23.26 -8.38
C ARG A 200 12.54 23.96 -9.32
N ILE A 201 11.29 23.49 -9.37
CA ILE A 201 10.26 24.05 -10.26
C ILE A 201 9.54 25.28 -9.69
N LYS A 202 9.88 25.71 -8.45
CA LYS A 202 9.21 26.80 -7.73
C LYS A 202 7.69 26.63 -7.68
N SER A 203 7.24 25.40 -7.39
CA SER A 203 5.82 25.05 -7.34
C SER A 203 5.09 25.70 -6.16
N ASP A 204 3.76 25.79 -6.28
CA ASP A 204 2.86 26.32 -5.28
C ASP A 204 2.95 25.60 -3.94
N VAL A 205 2.69 26.35 -2.87
CA VAL A 205 2.66 25.86 -1.47
C VAL A 205 1.68 24.70 -1.31
N TRP A 206 0.64 24.63 -2.14
CA TRP A 206 -0.39 23.59 -2.07
C TRP A 206 0.16 22.18 -2.35
N ALA A 207 1.10 22.04 -3.28
CA ALA A 207 1.72 20.75 -3.59
C ALA A 207 2.55 20.20 -2.39
N TYR A 208 3.23 21.08 -1.66
CA TYR A 208 3.92 20.72 -0.42
C TYR A 208 2.92 20.27 0.66
N GLY A 209 1.79 20.96 0.78
CA GLY A 209 0.72 20.61 1.71
C GLY A 209 0.18 19.19 1.46
N ILE A 210 -0.12 18.83 0.20
CA ILE A 210 -0.60 17.49 -0.14
C ILE A 210 0.46 16.43 0.18
N LEU A 211 1.74 16.70 -0.11
CA LEU A 211 2.83 15.78 0.20
C LEU A 211 2.99 15.54 1.72
N GLY A 212 2.81 16.60 2.52
CA GLY A 212 2.80 16.52 3.99
C GLY A 212 1.61 15.72 4.53
N ILE A 213 0.42 15.89 3.96
CA ILE A 213 -0.76 15.08 4.32
C ILE A 213 -0.54 13.61 3.95
N LEU A 214 0.00 13.32 2.76
CA LEU A 214 0.34 11.97 2.32
C LEU A 214 1.29 11.28 3.31
N PHE A 215 2.37 11.97 3.70
CA PHE A 215 3.32 11.44 4.68
C PHE A 215 2.66 11.21 6.05
N THR A 216 1.83 12.14 6.50
CA THR A 216 1.12 12.02 7.78
C THR A 216 0.17 10.82 7.79
N LEU A 217 -0.60 10.62 6.72
CA LEU A 217 -1.49 9.47 6.58
C LEU A 217 -0.71 8.15 6.57
N TYR A 218 0.46 8.11 5.93
CA TYR A 218 1.36 6.96 5.99
C TYR A 218 1.89 6.69 7.40
N MET A 219 2.34 7.72 8.13
CA MET A 219 2.80 7.55 9.51
C MET A 219 1.67 7.09 10.44
N MET A 220 0.44 7.58 10.22
CA MET A 220 -0.74 7.12 10.95
C MET A 220 -1.08 5.66 10.62
N SER A 221 -0.91 5.19 9.38
CA SER A 221 -1.14 3.78 9.07
C SER A 221 -0.14 2.88 9.80
N ILE A 222 1.15 3.25 9.85
CA ILE A 222 2.16 2.51 10.64
C ILE A 222 1.83 2.57 12.14
N LEU A 223 1.41 3.72 12.67
CA LEU A 223 1.10 3.84 14.09
C LEU A 223 0.04 2.81 14.52
N MET A 224 -0.97 2.58 13.67
CA MET A 224 -2.03 1.60 13.91
C MET A 224 -1.54 0.14 13.91
N THR A 225 -0.36 -0.16 13.36
CA THR A 225 0.22 -1.52 13.42
C THR A 225 0.96 -1.79 14.73
N VAL A 226 1.28 -0.75 15.50
CA VAL A 226 2.09 -0.87 16.73
C VAL A 226 1.29 -0.48 17.98
N VAL A 227 0.29 0.40 17.87
CA VAL A 227 -0.45 0.92 19.02
C VAL A 227 -1.93 1.08 18.69
N GLY A 228 -2.78 0.89 19.71
CA GLY A 228 -4.15 1.40 19.70
C GLY A 228 -5.23 0.33 19.67
N ALA A 229 -4.87 -0.96 19.65
CA ALA A 229 -5.82 -2.07 19.59
C ALA A 229 -6.84 -2.03 20.72
N ASP A 230 -6.36 -1.87 21.95
CA ASP A 230 -7.20 -1.80 23.15
C ASP A 230 -8.17 -0.61 23.10
N ILE A 231 -7.65 0.56 22.73
CA ILE A 231 -8.41 1.81 22.69
C ILE A 231 -9.49 1.72 21.61
N ILE A 232 -9.14 1.26 20.41
CA ILE A 232 -10.07 1.10 19.30
C ILE A 232 -11.13 0.06 19.63
N ALA A 233 -10.74 -1.08 20.19
CA ALA A 233 -11.67 -2.13 20.57
C ALA A 233 -12.65 -1.64 21.65
N LEU A 234 -12.18 -0.86 22.63
CA LEU A 234 -13.01 -0.29 23.68
C LEU A 234 -13.98 0.76 23.14
N VAL A 235 -13.50 1.70 22.34
CA VAL A 235 -14.31 2.82 21.81
C VAL A 235 -15.35 2.33 20.79
N THR A 236 -15.02 1.30 20.02
CA THR A 236 -15.88 0.81 18.94
C THR A 236 -16.70 -0.42 19.34
N GLU A 237 -16.63 -0.83 20.61
CA GLU A 237 -17.26 -2.05 21.13
C GLU A 237 -16.91 -3.30 20.30
N LYS A 238 -15.65 -3.38 19.86
CA LYS A 238 -15.09 -4.41 18.97
C LYS A 238 -15.76 -4.51 17.59
N ASN A 239 -16.43 -3.44 17.13
CA ASN A 239 -16.98 -3.40 15.78
C ASN A 239 -15.91 -3.03 14.74
N LEU A 240 -14.84 -2.33 15.13
CA LEU A 240 -13.70 -2.03 14.26
C LEU A 240 -12.41 -2.57 14.90
N ASP A 241 -11.42 -2.86 14.06
CA ASP A 241 -10.09 -3.30 14.47
C ASP A 241 -9.00 -2.34 13.95
N ASN A 242 -7.77 -2.50 14.43
CA ASN A 242 -6.63 -1.70 13.95
C ASN A 242 -6.39 -1.88 12.44
N PHE A 243 -6.74 -3.04 11.91
CA PHE A 243 -6.57 -3.33 10.48
C PHE A 243 -7.52 -2.50 9.61
N PHE A 244 -8.73 -2.18 10.09
CA PHE A 244 -9.62 -1.20 9.48
C PHE A 244 -8.95 0.18 9.38
N PHE A 245 -8.37 0.68 10.47
CA PHE A 245 -7.70 1.99 10.49
C PHE A 245 -6.42 2.00 9.66
N PHE A 246 -5.62 0.94 9.68
CA PHE A 246 -4.51 0.78 8.76
C PHE A 246 -4.97 0.88 7.29
N THR A 247 -6.07 0.20 6.94
CA THR A 247 -6.62 0.21 5.59
C THR A 247 -7.17 1.59 5.19
N ILE A 248 -7.85 2.30 6.10
CA ILE A 248 -8.42 3.63 5.79
C ILE A 248 -7.32 4.65 5.54
N PHE A 249 -6.27 4.66 6.38
CA PHE A 249 -5.15 5.58 6.21
C PHE A 249 -4.36 5.29 4.94
N ASN A 250 -4.11 4.01 4.61
CA ASN A 250 -3.47 3.65 3.35
C ASN A 250 -4.32 4.03 2.12
N THR A 251 -5.63 3.84 2.19
CA THR A 251 -6.53 4.25 1.10
C THR A 251 -6.53 5.77 0.91
N LEU A 252 -6.62 6.54 2.00
CA LEU A 252 -6.53 8.00 1.96
C LEU A 252 -5.16 8.48 1.45
N MET A 253 -4.09 7.79 1.83
CA MET A 253 -2.72 8.07 1.36
C MET A 253 -2.64 7.92 -0.17
N VAL A 254 -3.23 6.87 -0.75
CA VAL A 254 -3.29 6.68 -2.20
C VAL A 254 -4.10 7.77 -2.90
N ILE A 255 -5.21 8.20 -2.30
CA ILE A 255 -6.00 9.34 -2.83
C ILE A 255 -5.16 10.62 -2.82
N MET A 256 -4.41 10.88 -1.75
CA MET A 256 -3.51 12.04 -1.68
C MET A 256 -2.33 11.92 -2.65
N TYR A 257 -1.81 10.71 -2.89
CA TYR A 257 -0.81 10.46 -3.93
C TYR A 257 -1.34 10.81 -5.32
N HIS A 258 -2.55 10.35 -5.66
CA HIS A 258 -3.19 10.67 -6.94
C HIS A 258 -3.46 12.17 -7.07
N LYS A 259 -3.95 12.80 -6.01
CA LYS A 259 -4.19 14.25 -5.95
C LYS A 259 -2.89 15.05 -6.09
N TYR A 260 -1.81 14.61 -5.44
CA TYR A 260 -0.48 15.21 -5.57
C TYR A 260 0.01 15.15 -7.02
N TRP A 261 -0.13 13.99 -7.66
CA TRP A 261 0.21 13.85 -9.07
C TRP A 261 -0.61 14.80 -9.94
N LEU A 262 -1.93 14.88 -9.75
CA LEU A 262 -2.78 15.83 -10.49
C LEU A 262 -2.36 17.29 -10.28
N SER A 263 -1.92 17.65 -9.07
CA SER A 263 -1.49 19.03 -8.75
C SER A 263 -0.13 19.42 -9.33
N THR A 264 0.68 18.42 -9.71
CA THR A 264 2.05 18.63 -10.21
C THR A 264 2.21 18.17 -11.66
N CYS A 265 1.16 17.63 -12.26
CA CYS A 265 1.14 17.29 -13.66
C CYS A 265 0.89 18.56 -14.46
N ASP A 266 1.89 18.97 -15.23
CA ASP A 266 1.72 20.04 -16.21
C ASP A 266 0.69 19.55 -17.24
N PHE A 267 -0.49 20.16 -17.24
CA PHE A 267 -1.42 20.00 -18.34
C PHE A 267 -0.80 20.72 -19.54
N GLU A 268 -0.54 20.02 -20.64
CA GLU A 268 -0.27 20.66 -21.95
C GLU A 268 -1.55 21.35 -22.48
N ILE A 269 -2.20 22.20 -21.69
CA ILE A 269 -3.30 23.06 -22.13
C ILE A 269 -2.77 24.34 -22.80
N GLU A 270 -1.46 24.63 -22.70
CA GLU A 270 -0.84 25.81 -23.35
C GLU A 270 -0.23 25.55 -24.74
N CYS A 271 -0.40 24.36 -25.34
CA CYS A 271 0.07 24.10 -26.72
C CYS A 271 -1.06 23.94 -27.77
N LEU A 272 -2.31 24.20 -27.39
CA LEU A 272 -3.44 24.36 -28.32
C LEU A 272 -3.95 25.81 -28.39
N GLU A 273 -3.18 26.78 -27.89
CA GLU A 273 -3.40 28.19 -28.24
C GLU A 273 -2.69 28.50 -29.57
N PHE A 274 -3.51 28.64 -30.62
CA PHE A 274 -3.23 29.40 -31.84
C PHE A 274 -2.04 28.96 -32.71
N LYS A 275 -2.23 27.88 -33.49
CA LYS A 275 -1.81 27.89 -34.90
C LYS A 275 -3.01 28.22 -35.80
N PHE A 276 -3.51 29.43 -35.66
CA PHE A 276 -4.09 30.15 -36.79
C PHE A 276 -2.97 31.04 -37.36
N GLN A 277 -2.25 30.52 -38.35
CA GLN A 277 -1.58 31.28 -39.39
C GLN A 277 -1.82 30.56 -40.71
#